data_AF-A0AAP7QPK0-F1
#
_entry.id   AF-A0AAP7QPK0-F1
#
_cell.length_a   1.000
_cell.length_b   1.000
_cell.length_c   1.000
_cell.angle_alpha   90.00
_cell.angle_beta   90.00
_cell.angle_gamma   90.00
#
_symmetry.space_group_name_H-M   'P 1'
#
loop_
_entity.id
_entity.type
_entity.pdbx_description
1 polymer ?
#
loop_
_entity_poly.entity_id
_entity_poly.type
_entity_poly.pdbx_seq_one_letter_code
_entity_poly.pdbx_strand_id
1 'polypeptide(L)'
;MELLLRPKQFFNQNQSIKTIVGLVLLSLFVSTVFLTFFIIDLLVDEPLSTGKQLASIVFIFLLTIPLYFILNFLSTVLTSIYMYFFHKAFILRKMYLVILVYNAFLLLVNSAAIYCVMVLQLDHYFLLIQIVSFLFNLYLLRILYDGIIYYAEGSKKAALATVILYMLVTTAFVIGGFING
;
A
#
# COMPACT_ATOMS: atom_id res chain seq x y z
N MET A 1 3.51 -3.03 -14.95
CA MET A 1 2.34 -3.88 -15.26
C MET A 1 2.54 -5.33 -14.81
N GLU A 2 3.73 -5.92 -15.00
CA GLU A 2 4.03 -7.30 -14.60
C GLU A 2 3.88 -7.57 -13.09
N LEU A 3 4.37 -6.68 -12.21
CA LEU A 3 4.24 -6.85 -10.75
C LEU A 3 2.78 -7.00 -10.31
N LEU A 4 1.88 -6.24 -10.92
CA LEU A 4 0.46 -6.40 -10.69
C LEU A 4 0.07 -7.75 -11.30
N LEU A 5 -0.05 -7.86 -12.62
CA LEU A 5 -0.69 -8.99 -13.28
C LEU A 5 -0.06 -10.37 -13.00
N ARG A 6 1.26 -10.44 -12.81
CA ARG A 6 2.05 -11.67 -12.69
C ARG A 6 3.20 -11.51 -11.67
N PRO A 7 2.90 -11.38 -10.37
CA PRO A 7 3.90 -11.04 -9.36
C PRO A 7 4.98 -12.11 -9.23
N LYS A 8 4.62 -13.39 -9.31
CA LYS A 8 5.57 -14.51 -9.40
C LYS A 8 6.64 -14.32 -10.48
N GLN A 9 6.25 -13.94 -11.70
CA GLN A 9 7.20 -13.74 -12.81
C GLN A 9 8.10 -12.55 -12.52
N PHE A 10 7.51 -11.46 -12.02
CA PHE A 10 8.25 -10.26 -11.64
C PHE A 10 9.32 -10.57 -10.59
N PHE A 11 8.98 -11.28 -9.50
CA PHE A 11 9.91 -11.60 -8.42
C PHE A 11 10.97 -12.63 -8.80
N ASN A 12 10.65 -13.61 -9.65
CA ASN A 12 11.61 -14.60 -10.15
C ASN A 12 12.74 -13.99 -10.99
N GLN A 13 12.53 -12.83 -11.60
CA GLN A 13 13.58 -12.11 -12.34
C GLN A 13 14.61 -11.43 -11.42
N ASN A 14 14.51 -11.63 -10.09
CA ASN A 14 15.44 -11.11 -9.08
C ASN A 14 15.67 -9.60 -9.23
N GLN A 15 14.56 -8.87 -9.22
CA GLN A 15 14.50 -7.43 -9.51
C GLN A 15 15.50 -6.62 -8.69
N SER A 16 16.08 -5.63 -9.36
CA SER A 16 16.98 -4.69 -8.70
C SER A 16 16.25 -3.90 -7.62
N ILE A 17 16.95 -3.58 -6.53
CA ILE A 17 16.42 -2.73 -5.45
C ILE A 17 15.95 -1.38 -6.02
N LYS A 18 16.68 -0.82 -7.00
CA LYS A 18 16.33 0.45 -7.66
C LYS A 18 14.96 0.38 -8.33
N THR A 19 14.66 -0.71 -9.04
CA THR A 19 13.36 -0.92 -9.69
C THR A 19 12.23 -0.95 -8.68
N ILE A 20 12.41 -1.73 -7.60
CA ILE A 20 11.42 -1.86 -6.53
C ILE A 20 11.17 -0.52 -5.84
N VAL A 21 12.25 0.17 -5.43
CA VAL A 21 12.16 1.47 -4.76
C VAL A 21 11.53 2.52 -5.67
N GLY A 22 11.85 2.52 -6.97
CA GLY A 22 11.22 3.41 -7.95
C GLY A 22 9.71 3.20 -8.04
N LEU A 23 9.24 1.95 -8.07
CA LEU A 23 7.81 1.62 -8.04
C LEU A 23 7.12 2.08 -6.75
N VAL A 24 7.79 1.89 -5.61
CA VAL A 24 7.30 2.36 -4.30
C VAL A 24 7.17 3.88 -4.32
N LEU A 25 8.23 4.61 -4.66
CA LEU A 25 8.23 6.07 -4.68
C LEU A 25 7.18 6.64 -5.63
N LEU A 26 7.02 6.04 -6.81
CA LEU A 26 5.96 6.43 -7.75
C LEU A 26 4.56 6.22 -7.15
N SER A 27 4.32 5.05 -6.56
CA SER A 27 3.02 4.73 -5.95
C SER A 27 2.71 5.68 -4.78
N LEU A 28 3.72 5.97 -3.95
CA LEU A 28 3.61 6.93 -2.86
C LEU A 28 3.35 8.34 -3.37
N PHE A 29 4.06 8.78 -4.42
CA PHE A 29 3.88 10.11 -4.99
C PHE A 29 2.44 10.32 -5.48
N VAL A 30 1.92 9.37 -6.26
CA VAL A 30 0.53 9.43 -6.75
C VAL A 30 -0.45 9.37 -5.58
N SER A 31 -0.19 8.53 -4.57
CA SER A 31 -1.02 8.48 -3.35
C SER A 31 -1.05 9.83 -2.64
N THR A 32 0.10 10.49 -2.50
CA THR A 32 0.19 11.81 -1.88
C THR A 32 -0.57 12.85 -2.67
N VAL A 33 -0.50 12.83 -4.01
CA VAL A 33 -1.31 13.74 -4.85
C VAL A 33 -2.79 13.63 -4.49
N PHE A 34 -3.34 12.41 -4.45
CA PHE A 34 -4.75 12.19 -4.08
C PHE A 34 -5.08 12.68 -2.67
N LEU A 35 -4.23 12.33 -1.69
CA LEU A 35 -4.45 12.71 -0.29
C LEU A 35 -4.29 14.22 -0.07
N THR A 36 -3.37 14.89 -0.78
CA THR A 36 -3.17 16.33 -0.66
C THR A 36 -4.37 17.10 -1.17
N PHE A 37 -5.01 16.67 -2.27
CA PHE A 37 -6.25 17.31 -2.71
C PHE A 37 -7.35 17.20 -1.66
N PHE A 38 -7.49 16.03 -1.03
CA PHE A 38 -8.42 15.86 0.08
C PHE A 38 -8.09 16.77 1.28
N ILE A 39 -6.82 16.87 1.67
CA ILE A 39 -6.38 17.74 2.77
C ILE A 39 -6.65 19.22 2.46
N ILE A 40 -6.39 19.66 1.23
CA ILE A 40 -6.65 21.04 0.81
C ILE A 40 -8.14 21.34 0.89
N ASP A 41 -8.99 20.45 0.36
CA ASP A 41 -10.44 20.60 0.38
C ASP A 41 -11.00 20.66 1.82
N LEU A 42 -10.37 19.93 2.76
CA LEU A 42 -10.78 19.91 4.17
C LEU A 42 -10.31 21.12 4.98
N LEU A 43 -9.20 21.76 4.61
CA LEU A 43 -8.55 22.79 5.42
C LEU A 43 -8.60 24.21 4.82
N VAL A 44 -8.97 24.35 3.55
CA VAL A 44 -8.89 25.63 2.85
C VAL A 44 -10.20 25.93 2.15
N ASP A 45 -10.87 27.00 2.57
CA ASP A 45 -12.16 27.42 2.01
C ASP A 45 -12.03 28.03 0.59
N GLU A 46 -10.84 28.50 0.22
CA GLU A 46 -10.57 29.11 -1.09
C GLU A 46 -9.56 28.30 -1.93
N PRO A 47 -9.75 28.23 -3.26
CA PRO A 47 -8.86 27.46 -4.13
C PRO A 47 -7.44 28.03 -4.14
N LEU A 48 -6.48 27.21 -3.72
CA LEU A 48 -5.05 27.54 -3.81
C LEU A 48 -4.62 27.71 -5.27
N SER A 49 -3.69 28.64 -5.53
CA SER A 49 -3.05 28.72 -6.85
C SER A 49 -2.27 27.44 -7.16
N THR A 50 -2.15 27.09 -8.45
CA THR A 50 -1.48 25.87 -8.91
C THR A 50 -0.06 25.71 -8.35
N GLY A 51 0.69 26.81 -8.25
CA GLY A 51 2.04 26.80 -7.66
C GLY A 51 2.03 26.44 -6.17
N LYS A 52 1.06 26.93 -5.39
CA LYS A 52 0.90 26.57 -3.98
C LYS A 52 0.44 25.13 -3.81
N GLN A 53 -0.47 24.65 -4.67
CA GLN A 53 -0.90 23.25 -4.67
C GLN A 53 0.28 22.30 -4.91
N LEU A 54 1.10 22.57 -5.94
CA LEU A 54 2.28 21.76 -6.25
C LEU A 54 3.29 21.78 -5.09
N ALA A 55 3.53 22.96 -4.50
CA ALA A 55 4.41 23.09 -3.34
C ALA A 55 3.91 22.27 -2.15
N SER A 56 2.60 22.30 -1.86
CA SER A 56 1.98 21.50 -0.80
C SER A 56 2.12 20.00 -1.06
N ILE A 57 1.89 19.53 -2.29
CA ILE A 57 2.08 18.11 -2.65
C ILE A 57 3.52 17.68 -2.39
N VAL A 58 4.50 18.44 -2.88
CA VAL A 58 5.92 18.12 -2.71
C VAL A 58 6.31 18.15 -1.23
N PHE A 59 5.86 19.16 -0.48
CA PHE A 59 6.15 19.28 0.95
C PHE A 59 5.58 18.11 1.75
N ILE A 60 4.30 17.78 1.56
CA ILE A 60 3.65 16.64 2.23
C ILE A 60 4.34 15.33 1.83
N PHE A 61 4.70 15.17 0.56
CA PHE A 61 5.41 13.97 0.08
C PHE A 61 6.75 13.80 0.80
N LEU A 62 7.57 14.85 0.84
CA LEU A 62 8.87 14.81 1.52
C LEU A 62 8.76 14.56 3.03
N LEU A 63 7.69 15.06 3.67
CA LEU A 63 7.43 14.84 5.09
C LEU A 63 6.95 13.39 5.37
N THR A 64 6.11 12.84 4.50
CA THR A 64 5.43 11.56 4.73
C THR A 64 6.26 10.35 4.32
N ILE A 65 7.14 10.45 3.33
CA ILE A 65 7.99 9.32 2.89
C ILE A 65 8.85 8.74 4.02
N PRO A 66 9.63 9.52 4.79
CA PRO A 66 10.47 8.97 5.84
C PRO A 66 9.64 8.21 6.88
N LEU A 67 8.49 8.80 7.28
CA LEU A 67 7.56 8.17 8.21
C LEU A 67 7.02 6.86 7.64
N TYR A 68 6.64 6.86 6.37
CA TYR A 68 6.14 5.67 5.68
C TYR A 68 7.18 4.53 5.68
N PHE A 69 8.45 4.82 5.42
CA PHE A 69 9.53 3.81 5.48
C PHE A 69 9.75 3.28 6.90
N ILE A 70 9.73 4.15 7.91
CA ILE A 70 9.87 3.74 9.32
C ILE A 70 8.73 2.81 9.73
N LEU A 71 7.48 3.19 9.43
CA LEU A 71 6.30 2.38 9.76
C LEU A 71 6.31 1.03 9.03
N ASN A 72 6.72 1.01 7.76
CA ASN A 72 6.87 -0.25 7.02
C ASN A 72 7.99 -1.13 7.58
N PHE A 73 9.07 -0.54 8.07
CA PHE A 73 10.14 -1.28 8.72
C PHE A 73 9.63 -1.95 9.99
N LEU A 74 8.92 -1.22 10.85
CA LEU A 74 8.29 -1.76 12.06
C LEU A 74 7.28 -2.87 11.73
N SER A 75 6.42 -2.65 10.74
CA SER A 75 5.49 -3.67 10.23
C SER A 75 6.21 -4.92 9.74
N THR A 76 7.36 -4.75 9.08
CA THR A 76 8.20 -5.86 8.62
C THR A 76 8.79 -6.64 9.78
N VAL A 77 9.29 -5.96 10.81
CA VAL A 77 9.82 -6.62 12.01
C VAL A 77 8.74 -7.47 12.67
N LEU A 78 7.54 -6.91 12.89
CA LEU A 78 6.41 -7.65 13.46
C LEU A 78 5.99 -8.84 12.60
N THR A 79 5.90 -8.64 11.28
CA THR A 79 5.58 -9.72 10.34
C THR A 79 6.65 -10.81 10.34
N SER A 80 7.92 -10.44 10.46
CA SER A 80 9.05 -11.36 10.50
C SER A 80 9.05 -12.20 11.77
N ILE A 81 8.71 -11.61 12.93
CA ILE A 81 8.49 -12.34 14.19
C ILE A 81 7.35 -13.35 14.03
N TYR A 82 6.23 -12.94 13.45
CA TYR A 82 5.10 -13.83 13.18
C TYR A 82 5.49 -14.98 12.23
N MET A 83 6.21 -14.67 11.15
CA MET A 83 6.67 -15.66 10.18
C MET A 83 7.66 -16.67 10.77
N TYR A 84 8.45 -16.29 11.76
CA TYR A 84 9.43 -17.18 12.39
C TYR A 84 8.79 -18.46 12.96
N PHE A 85 7.53 -18.39 13.39
CA PHE A 85 6.77 -19.56 13.86
C PHE A 85 6.40 -20.55 12.74
N PHE A 86 6.45 -20.12 11.47
CA PHE A 86 6.09 -20.92 10.30
C PHE A 86 7.31 -21.26 9.42
N HIS A 87 8.34 -20.42 9.42
CA HIS A 87 9.58 -20.63 8.67
C HIS A 87 10.73 -19.79 9.22
N LYS A 88 11.86 -20.44 9.52
CA LYS A 88 13.02 -19.80 10.17
C LYS A 88 14.02 -19.17 9.21
N ALA A 89 13.98 -19.50 7.91
CA ALA A 89 14.96 -19.07 6.93
C ALA A 89 14.32 -18.12 5.90
N PHE A 90 14.53 -16.81 6.03
CA PHE A 90 14.10 -15.84 5.03
C PHE A 90 15.04 -14.65 5.03
N ILE A 91 15.07 -13.91 3.93
CA ILE A 91 15.94 -12.73 3.80
C ILE A 91 15.17 -11.49 4.22
N LEU A 92 15.41 -11.01 5.44
CA LEU A 92 14.71 -9.85 6.05
C LEU A 92 14.69 -8.62 5.13
N ARG A 93 15.83 -8.29 4.48
CA ARG A 93 15.91 -7.16 3.53
C ARG A 93 14.93 -7.31 2.37
N LYS A 94 14.82 -8.52 1.80
CA LYS A 94 13.90 -8.80 0.69
C LYS A 94 12.45 -8.81 1.18
N MET A 95 12.20 -9.29 2.40
CA MET A 95 10.90 -9.22 3.06
C MET A 95 10.43 -7.77 3.23
N TYR A 96 11.31 -6.88 3.71
CA TYR A 96 11.02 -5.45 3.82
C TYR A 96 10.60 -4.87 2.48
N LEU A 97 11.32 -5.16 1.40
CA LEU A 97 11.00 -4.69 0.06
C LEU A 97 9.64 -5.20 -0.44
N VAL A 98 9.29 -6.46 -0.16
CA VAL A 98 7.99 -7.04 -0.53
C VAL A 98 6.85 -6.34 0.21
N ILE A 99 6.97 -6.19 1.54
CA ILE A 99 5.97 -5.50 2.35
C ILE A 99 5.83 -4.04 1.93
N LEU A 100 6.95 -3.36 1.70
CA LEU A 100 6.98 -1.97 1.29
C LEU A 100 6.25 -1.74 -0.04
N VAL A 101 6.48 -2.61 -1.03
CA VAL A 101 5.78 -2.60 -2.32
C VAL A 101 4.29 -2.84 -2.13
N TYR A 102 3.93 -3.91 -1.41
CA TYR A 102 2.53 -4.26 -1.17
C TYR A 102 1.78 -3.10 -0.52
N ASN A 103 2.32 -2.53 0.57
CA ASN A 103 1.70 -1.43 1.28
C ASN A 103 1.61 -0.15 0.42
N ALA A 104 2.56 0.07 -0.51
CA ALA A 104 2.54 1.27 -1.34
C ALA A 104 1.41 1.20 -2.36
N PHE A 105 1.16 0.02 -2.93
CA PHE A 105 -0.02 -0.21 -3.77
C PHE A 105 -1.33 -0.18 -2.98
N LEU A 106 -1.32 -0.71 -1.76
CA LEU A 106 -2.48 -0.63 -0.87
C LEU A 106 -2.86 0.83 -0.57
N LEU A 107 -1.87 1.68 -0.26
CA LEU A 107 -2.08 3.11 -0.04
C LEU A 107 -2.58 3.82 -1.30
N LEU A 108 -2.05 3.47 -2.47
CA LEU A 108 -2.49 4.02 -3.75
C LEU A 108 -3.97 3.76 -4.03
N VAL A 109 -4.43 2.52 -3.80
CA VAL A 109 -5.83 2.14 -4.02
C VAL A 109 -6.74 2.86 -3.03
N ASN A 110 -6.37 2.90 -1.75
CA ASN A 110 -7.19 3.54 -0.72
C ASN A 110 -7.24 5.07 -0.89
N SER A 111 -6.11 5.70 -1.26
CA SER A 111 -6.07 7.15 -1.53
C SER A 111 -6.88 7.52 -2.78
N ALA A 112 -6.84 6.70 -3.83
CA ALA A 112 -7.71 6.88 -5.00
C ALA A 112 -9.20 6.74 -4.63
N ALA A 113 -9.56 5.77 -3.79
CA ALA A 113 -10.93 5.60 -3.32
C ALA A 113 -11.42 6.82 -2.51
N ILE A 114 -10.59 7.33 -1.59
CA ILE A 114 -10.88 8.57 -0.83
C ILE A 114 -11.05 9.75 -1.78
N TYR A 115 -10.17 9.91 -2.75
CA TYR A 115 -10.26 10.97 -3.74
C TYR A 115 -11.56 10.91 -4.55
N CYS A 116 -11.96 9.73 -5.01
CA CYS A 116 -13.23 9.55 -5.72
C CYS A 116 -14.45 9.94 -4.87
N VAL A 117 -14.48 9.52 -3.60
CA VAL A 117 -15.62 9.81 -2.71
C VAL A 117 -15.65 11.28 -2.34
N MET A 118 -14.54 11.82 -1.84
CA MET A 118 -14.49 13.12 -1.18
C MET A 118 -14.28 14.26 -2.16
N VAL A 119 -13.33 14.12 -3.10
CA VAL A 119 -12.94 15.21 -4.00
C VAL A 119 -13.77 15.21 -5.28
N LEU A 120 -14.07 14.04 -5.86
CA LEU A 120 -14.96 13.94 -7.01
C LEU A 120 -16.45 13.89 -6.65
N GLN A 121 -16.78 13.98 -5.34
CA GLN A 121 -18.16 14.00 -4.84
C GLN A 121 -19.01 12.81 -5.34
N LEU A 122 -18.40 11.62 -5.39
CA LEU A 122 -19.08 10.36 -5.76
C LEU A 122 -19.55 9.59 -4.53
N ASP A 123 -19.92 10.29 -3.45
CA ASP A 123 -20.46 9.75 -2.20
C ASP A 123 -21.71 8.89 -2.40
N HIS A 124 -22.51 9.18 -3.43
CA HIS A 124 -23.66 8.37 -3.82
C HIS A 124 -23.27 6.95 -4.27
N TYR A 125 -22.01 6.77 -4.69
CA TYR A 125 -21.40 5.47 -5.03
C TYR A 125 -20.47 4.95 -3.92
N PHE A 126 -20.53 5.50 -2.70
CA PHE A 126 -19.63 5.16 -1.60
C PHE A 126 -19.49 3.65 -1.38
N LEU A 127 -20.61 2.93 -1.25
CA LEU A 127 -20.60 1.48 -1.05
C LEU A 127 -19.91 0.75 -2.21
N LEU A 128 -20.20 1.14 -3.45
CA LEU A 128 -19.59 0.53 -4.63
C LEU A 128 -18.08 0.78 -4.66
N ILE A 129 -17.63 2.00 -4.40
CA ILE A 129 -16.22 2.39 -4.38
C ILE A 129 -15.48 1.61 -3.27
N GLN A 130 -16.06 1.49 -2.08
CA GLN A 130 -15.48 0.75 -0.97
C GLN A 130 -15.38 -0.75 -1.28
N ILE A 131 -16.42 -1.36 -1.87
CA ILE A 131 -16.39 -2.78 -2.27
C ILE A 131 -15.33 -3.02 -3.33
N VAL A 132 -15.25 -2.16 -4.37
CA VAL A 132 -14.26 -2.28 -5.43
C VAL A 132 -12.84 -2.11 -4.87
N SER A 133 -12.62 -1.12 -4.00
CA SER A 133 -11.34 -0.91 -3.30
C SER A 133 -10.96 -2.13 -2.47
N PHE A 134 -11.89 -2.70 -1.71
CA PHE A 134 -11.65 -3.90 -0.92
C PHE A 134 -11.28 -5.11 -1.78
N LEU A 135 -12.03 -5.37 -2.86
CA LEU A 135 -11.72 -6.45 -3.80
C LEU A 135 -10.34 -6.28 -4.43
N PHE A 136 -9.97 -5.04 -4.76
CA PHE A 136 -8.65 -4.74 -5.29
C PHE A 136 -7.55 -4.93 -4.24
N ASN A 137 -7.79 -4.54 -2.99
CA ASN A 137 -6.87 -4.79 -1.87
C ASN A 137 -6.66 -6.29 -1.62
N LEU A 138 -7.73 -7.10 -1.66
CA LEU A 138 -7.63 -8.56 -1.60
C LEU A 138 -6.82 -9.11 -2.78
N TYR A 139 -7.03 -8.58 -3.97
CA TYR A 139 -6.28 -8.97 -5.15
C TYR A 139 -4.78 -8.63 -5.04
N LEU A 140 -4.41 -7.55 -4.35
CA LEU A 140 -3.01 -7.19 -4.10
C LEU A 140 -2.29 -8.15 -3.14
N LEU A 141 -3.00 -8.95 -2.33
CA LEU A 141 -2.37 -9.93 -1.43
C LEU A 141 -1.49 -10.95 -2.16
N ARG A 142 -1.73 -11.19 -3.45
CA ARG A 142 -0.85 -12.04 -4.27
C ARG A 142 0.57 -11.49 -4.40
N ILE A 143 0.77 -10.18 -4.34
CA ILE A 143 2.10 -9.55 -4.33
C ILE A 143 2.85 -9.98 -3.08
N LEU A 144 2.17 -9.97 -1.93
CA LEU A 144 2.71 -10.41 -0.65
C LEU A 144 3.02 -11.92 -0.70
N TYR A 145 2.08 -12.73 -1.17
CA TYR A 145 2.25 -14.18 -1.30
C TYR A 145 3.45 -14.56 -2.17
N ASP A 146 3.46 -14.10 -3.42
CA ASP A 146 4.50 -14.42 -4.39
C ASP A 146 5.84 -13.79 -4.01
N GLY A 147 5.84 -12.56 -3.48
CA GLY A 147 7.05 -11.89 -3.03
C GLY A 147 7.74 -12.63 -1.88
N ILE A 148 6.96 -13.15 -0.93
CA ILE A 148 7.52 -13.95 0.17
C ILE A 148 8.20 -15.21 -0.37
N ILE A 149 7.54 -15.94 -1.26
CA ILE A 149 8.05 -17.24 -1.76
C ILE A 149 9.21 -17.05 -2.73
N TYR A 150 9.04 -16.20 -3.73
CA TYR A 150 9.92 -16.12 -4.90
C TYR A 150 11.01 -15.06 -4.78
N TYR A 151 10.85 -14.09 -3.87
CA TYR A 151 11.87 -13.07 -3.62
C TYR A 151 12.54 -13.27 -2.25
N ALA A 152 11.76 -13.28 -1.17
CA ALA A 152 12.28 -13.36 0.20
C ALA A 152 12.68 -14.78 0.65
N GLU A 153 12.50 -15.78 -0.22
CA GLU A 153 12.87 -17.19 0.00
C GLU A 153 12.11 -17.84 1.18
N GLY A 154 10.92 -17.34 1.48
CA GLY A 154 10.04 -17.89 2.50
C GLY A 154 9.30 -19.16 2.04
N SER A 155 8.78 -19.92 3.00
CA SER A 155 7.94 -21.09 2.70
C SER A 155 6.52 -20.69 2.28
N LYS A 156 5.84 -21.54 1.50
CA LYS A 156 4.42 -21.36 1.16
C LYS A 156 3.52 -21.23 2.39
N LYS A 157 3.84 -21.96 3.47
CA LYS A 157 3.08 -21.92 4.72
C LYS A 157 3.21 -20.55 5.39
N ALA A 158 4.42 -20.01 5.46
CA ALA A 158 4.65 -18.69 6.03
C ALA A 158 4.03 -17.58 5.16
N ALA A 159 4.13 -17.69 3.84
CA ALA A 159 3.48 -16.76 2.92
C ALA A 159 1.96 -16.73 3.10
N LEU A 160 1.32 -17.90 3.19
CA LEU A 160 -0.12 -18.00 3.42
C LEU A 160 -0.53 -17.42 4.77
N ALA A 161 0.21 -17.73 5.84
CA ALA A 161 -0.06 -17.20 7.17
C ALA A 161 0.02 -15.66 7.19
N THR A 162 1.05 -15.08 6.57
CA THR A 162 1.20 -13.63 6.44
C THR A 162 0.08 -13.01 5.62
N VAL A 163 -0.32 -13.64 4.50
CA VAL A 163 -1.45 -13.17 3.68
C VAL A 163 -2.75 -13.17 4.47
N ILE A 164 -3.03 -14.22 5.26
CA ILE A 164 -4.22 -14.29 6.11
C ILE A 164 -4.19 -13.18 7.17
N LEU A 165 -3.04 -12.95 7.81
CA LEU A 165 -2.90 -11.86 8.78
C LEU A 165 -3.24 -10.51 8.16
N TYR A 166 -2.67 -10.20 6.99
CA TYR A 166 -2.95 -8.94 6.29
C TYR A 166 -4.40 -8.85 5.82
N MET A 167 -4.99 -9.94 5.34
CA MET A 167 -6.41 -9.99 4.97
C MET A 167 -7.32 -9.66 6.15
N LEU A 168 -7.05 -10.24 7.33
CA LEU A 168 -7.83 -9.99 8.55
C LEU A 168 -7.72 -8.52 8.98
N VAL A 169 -6.50 -7.97 8.97
CA VAL A 169 -6.25 -6.57 9.29
C VAL A 169 -7.01 -5.65 8.32
N THR A 170 -6.88 -5.87 7.00
CA THR A 170 -7.61 -5.07 6.00
C THR A 170 -9.12 -5.18 6.16
N THR A 171 -9.64 -6.39 6.41
CA THR A 171 -11.08 -6.61 6.61
C THR A 171 -11.59 -5.87 7.84
N ALA A 172 -10.85 -5.92 8.96
CA ALA A 172 -11.21 -5.21 10.18
C ALA A 172 -11.27 -3.69 9.98
N PHE A 173 -10.30 -3.11 9.25
CA PHE A 173 -10.32 -1.68 8.93
C PHE A 173 -11.48 -1.29 8.02
N VAL A 174 -11.80 -2.11 7.01
CA VAL A 174 -12.89 -1.85 6.08
C VAL A 174 -14.25 -1.94 6.78
N ILE A 175 -14.47 -2.98 7.60
CA ILE A 175 -15.69 -3.10 8.41
C ILE A 175 -15.80 -1.93 9.40
N GLY A 176 -14.70 -1.56 10.07
CA GLY A 176 -14.68 -0.38 10.94
C GLY A 176 -15.02 0.92 10.22
N GLY A 177 -14.59 1.05 8.95
CA GLY A 177 -14.96 2.17 8.09
C GLY A 177 -16.44 2.15 7.68
N PHE A 178 -17.03 0.98 7.43
CA PHE A 178 -18.46 0.85 7.13
C PHE A 178 -19.37 1.09 8.33
N ILE A 179 -18.93 0.77 9.55
CA ILE A 179 -19.74 0.93 10.76
C ILE A 179 -19.74 2.39 11.26
N ASN A 180 -18.64 3.12 11.04
CA ASN A 180 -18.47 4.49 11.56
C ASN A 180 -18.65 5.61 10.51
N GLY A 181 -18.84 5.25 9.23
CA GLY A 181 -19.16 6.19 8.15
C GLY A 181 -20.65 6.19 7.84
#